data_AF-A0A832K2I8-F1
#
_entry.id   AF-A0A832K2I8-F1
#
_cell.length_a   1.000
_cell.length_b   1.000
_cell.length_c   1.000
_cell.angle_alpha   90.00
_cell.angle_beta   90.00
_cell.angle_gamma   90.00
#
_symmetry.space_group_name_H-M   'P 1'
#
loop_
_entity.id
_entity.type
_entity.pdbx_description
1 polymer ?
#
loop_
_entity_poly.entity_id
_entity_poly.type
_entity_poly.pdbx_seq_one_letter_code
_entity_poly.pdbx_strand_id
1 'polypeptide(L)'
;LAYYLNQLHPEHDGRYAEVITSDIPDADAAIRRFKKEAYPMVAVSVDMLTTGFDCREVLHLVLCRKIFSPILYQQIRGRGTRTAPHIGKKRFVIYDFFRNHEYFNDSETDIFEGPGGAGAGGKQRRAGGPAELVELGIQDDWLDSLTYVEVGPTGERVDKKVYVTNWEDTIQQAAKDDPIIKKVKDGQPLTEEEERALGEKLNRPENYFNEENLRAAYRRASGNIIEFVRHALGLEKLKSKDEEITENFHAWLVSKNVTPEQAQYLALLKNRGLATGKVELEDLFEPPLSILNAADVGIELFGEQGLQEIVADMNQSLFARKVG
;
A
#
# COMPACT_ATOMS: atom_id res chain seq x y z
N LEU A 1 0.12 15.89 12.51
CA LEU A 1 0.14 16.69 11.26
C LEU A 1 -0.22 18.16 11.49
N ALA A 2 -1.43 18.51 11.95
CA ALA A 2 -1.84 19.91 12.14
C ALA A 2 -0.90 20.72 13.07
N TYR A 3 -0.41 20.10 14.15
CA TYR A 3 0.61 20.69 15.03
C TYR A 3 1.86 21.15 14.27
N TYR A 4 2.43 20.28 13.43
CA TYR A 4 3.62 20.61 12.63
C TYR A 4 3.33 21.69 11.58
N LEU A 5 2.17 21.64 10.93
CA LEU A 5 1.75 22.69 9.97
C LEU A 5 1.62 24.06 10.65
N ASN A 6 1.12 24.10 11.88
CA ASN A 6 1.06 25.33 12.67
C ASN A 6 2.43 25.84 13.12
N GLN A 7 3.38 24.94 13.41
CA GLN A 7 4.77 25.33 13.73
C GLN A 7 5.52 25.89 12.54
N LEU A 8 5.22 25.42 11.32
CA LEU A 8 5.81 25.94 10.08
C LEU A 8 5.28 27.33 9.72
N HIS A 9 4.13 27.72 10.27
CA HIS A 9 3.48 29.02 10.05
C HIS A 9 3.19 29.75 11.38
N PRO A 10 4.23 30.14 12.13
CA PRO A 10 4.07 30.82 13.42
C PRO A 10 3.33 32.16 13.30
N GLU A 11 3.36 32.81 12.13
CA GLU A 11 2.64 34.06 11.81
C GLU A 11 1.11 33.94 11.91
N HIS A 12 0.57 32.72 11.95
CA HIS A 12 -0.86 32.45 12.02
C HIS A 12 -1.33 32.07 13.44
N ASP A 13 -0.45 32.11 14.43
CA ASP A 13 -0.76 31.89 15.86
C ASP A 13 -1.53 30.58 16.10
N GLY A 14 -1.09 29.50 15.45
CA GLY A 14 -1.70 28.18 15.57
C GLY A 14 -3.04 27.99 14.84
N ARG A 15 -3.49 28.97 14.05
CA ARG A 15 -4.77 28.90 13.31
C ARG A 15 -4.63 28.40 11.87
N TYR A 16 -3.41 28.06 11.42
CA TYR A 16 -3.16 27.68 10.04
C TYR A 16 -3.80 26.33 9.68
N ALA A 17 -3.68 25.34 10.56
CA ALA A 17 -4.24 24.01 10.41
C ALA A 17 -5.07 23.60 11.62
N GLU A 18 -6.22 22.98 11.38
CA GLU A 18 -7.13 22.50 12.44
C GLU A 18 -7.43 21.00 12.26
N VAL A 19 -7.51 20.28 13.38
CA VAL A 19 -7.91 18.87 13.40
C VAL A 19 -9.43 18.80 13.54
N ILE A 20 -10.09 18.14 12.60
CA ILE A 20 -11.54 17.94 12.58
C ILE A 20 -11.82 16.44 12.68
N THR A 21 -12.12 15.97 13.89
CA THR A 21 -12.47 14.57 14.19
C THR A 21 -13.82 14.48 14.92
N SER A 22 -14.35 13.27 15.09
CA SER A 22 -15.58 13.03 15.87
C SER A 22 -15.41 13.34 17.35
N ASP A 23 -14.16 13.32 17.82
CA ASP A 23 -13.82 13.36 19.24
C ASP A 23 -13.66 14.81 19.75
N ILE A 24 -13.72 15.80 18.84
CA ILE A 24 -13.73 17.21 19.23
C ILE A 24 -15.17 17.67 19.55
N PRO A 25 -15.40 18.34 20.69
CA PRO A 25 -16.74 18.75 21.12
C PRO A 25 -17.49 19.63 20.11
N ASP A 26 -16.76 20.39 19.29
CA ASP A 26 -17.29 21.42 18.38
C ASP A 26 -16.93 21.16 16.90
N ALA A 27 -16.97 19.89 16.46
CA ALA A 27 -16.65 19.50 15.08
C ALA A 27 -17.43 20.32 14.02
N ASP A 28 -18.73 20.54 14.24
CA ASP A 28 -19.57 21.33 13.33
C ASP A 28 -19.14 22.79 13.25
N ALA A 29 -18.65 23.36 14.35
CA ALA A 29 -18.14 24.73 14.35
C ALA A 29 -16.82 24.82 13.57
N ALA A 30 -15.93 23.84 13.75
CA ALA A 30 -14.67 23.74 12.99
C ALA A 30 -14.92 23.61 11.48
N ILE A 31 -15.90 22.77 11.08
CA ILE A 31 -16.31 22.63 9.68
C ILE A 31 -16.85 23.96 9.12
N ARG A 32 -17.64 24.70 9.91
CA ARG A 32 -18.15 26.03 9.50
C ARG A 32 -17.03 27.05 9.34
N ARG A 33 -16.04 27.07 10.25
CA ARG A 33 -14.87 27.95 10.17
C ARG A 33 -14.09 27.68 8.90
N PHE A 34 -13.72 26.44 8.64
CA PHE A 34 -12.97 26.05 7.44
C PHE A 34 -13.68 26.43 6.13
N LYS A 35 -15.02 26.47 6.11
CA LYS A 35 -15.78 26.86 4.91
C LYS A 35 -15.91 28.37 4.70
N LYS A 36 -15.92 29.17 5.78
CA LYS A 36 -16.34 30.59 5.73
C LYS A 36 -15.24 31.57 6.09
N GLU A 37 -14.26 31.13 6.87
CA GLU A 37 -13.20 31.98 7.39
C GLU A 37 -11.93 31.80 6.55
N ALA A 38 -11.03 32.80 6.61
CA ALA A 38 -9.73 32.71 5.96
C ALA A 38 -8.80 31.66 6.59
N TYR A 39 -9.09 31.27 7.84
CA TYR A 39 -8.39 30.24 8.59
C TYR A 39 -9.41 29.31 9.26
N PRO A 40 -9.11 28.01 9.40
CA PRO A 40 -7.88 27.33 9.00
C PRO A 40 -7.78 27.10 7.48
N MET A 41 -6.57 27.12 6.94
CA MET A 41 -6.28 26.84 5.53
C MET A 41 -6.17 25.33 5.25
N VAL A 42 -5.81 24.54 6.27
CA VAL A 42 -5.71 23.08 6.18
C VAL A 42 -6.61 22.44 7.23
N ALA A 43 -7.50 21.56 6.79
CA ALA A 43 -8.29 20.71 7.67
C ALA A 43 -7.73 19.28 7.67
N VAL A 44 -7.34 18.78 8.84
CA VAL A 44 -6.87 17.40 9.01
C VAL A 44 -7.99 16.57 9.60
N SER A 45 -8.42 15.52 8.90
CA SER A 45 -9.51 14.64 9.33
C SER A 45 -9.15 13.17 9.10
N VAL A 46 -9.68 12.30 9.95
CA VAL A 46 -9.59 10.83 9.78
C VAL A 46 -10.80 10.32 8.99
N ASP A 47 -12.02 10.63 9.44
CA ASP A 47 -13.26 10.14 8.80
C ASP A 47 -14.37 11.20 8.67
N MET A 48 -14.33 12.31 9.42
CA MET A 48 -15.43 13.31 9.48
C MET A 48 -15.64 14.11 8.19
N LEU A 49 -14.61 14.29 7.37
CA LEU A 49 -14.72 15.03 6.10
C LEU A 49 -15.11 14.14 4.91
N THR A 50 -15.38 12.86 5.14
CA THR A 50 -15.69 11.88 4.08
C THR A 50 -17.15 11.92 3.66
N THR A 51 -18.06 12.16 4.62
CA THR A 51 -19.52 12.22 4.42
C THR A 51 -20.06 13.60 4.86
N GLY A 52 -20.99 14.19 4.11
CA GLY A 52 -21.64 15.47 4.47
C GLY A 52 -20.80 16.76 4.32
N PHE A 53 -19.48 16.66 4.11
CA PHE A 53 -18.62 17.83 3.88
C PHE A 53 -18.67 18.33 2.42
N ASP A 54 -19.34 19.46 2.19
CA ASP A 54 -19.37 20.17 0.91
C ASP A 54 -18.62 21.51 0.99
N CYS A 55 -17.45 21.57 0.35
CA CYS A 55 -16.64 22.77 0.13
C CYS A 55 -16.18 22.76 -1.34
N ARG A 56 -16.48 23.80 -2.11
CA ARG A 56 -16.14 23.86 -3.55
C ARG A 56 -14.73 24.38 -3.79
N GLU A 57 -14.21 25.09 -2.80
CA GLU A 57 -12.97 25.86 -2.81
C GLU A 57 -11.73 24.99 -2.55
N VAL A 58 -11.89 23.68 -2.33
CA VAL A 58 -10.79 22.75 -2.06
C VAL A 58 -9.84 22.66 -3.26
N LEU A 59 -8.61 23.19 -3.13
CA LEU A 59 -7.60 23.16 -4.21
C LEU A 59 -6.66 21.95 -4.12
N HIS A 60 -6.44 21.44 -2.91
CA HIS A 60 -5.49 20.38 -2.63
C HIS A 60 -6.17 19.30 -1.77
N LEU A 61 -6.04 18.04 -2.19
CA LEU A 61 -6.37 16.87 -1.39
C LEU A 61 -5.07 16.17 -1.02
N VAL A 62 -4.92 15.80 0.24
CA VAL A 62 -3.71 15.14 0.74
C VAL A 62 -4.12 13.80 1.37
N LEU A 63 -3.71 12.70 0.75
CA LEU A 63 -3.97 11.34 1.21
C LEU A 63 -2.77 10.86 2.04
N CYS A 64 -2.86 11.01 3.37
CA CYS A 64 -1.87 10.55 4.33
C CYS A 64 -2.26 9.21 5.00
N ARG A 65 -3.09 8.39 4.35
CA ARG A 65 -3.41 7.03 4.83
C ARG A 65 -3.66 6.08 3.67
N LYS A 66 -3.51 4.78 3.91
CA LYS A 66 -4.06 3.74 3.01
C LYS A 66 -5.58 3.78 3.06
N ILE A 67 -6.18 3.71 1.88
CA ILE A 67 -7.61 3.64 1.67
C ILE A 67 -7.88 2.29 1.01
N PHE A 68 -8.56 1.42 1.72
CA PHE A 68 -8.92 0.09 1.19
C PHE A 68 -10.32 0.09 0.56
N SER A 69 -11.21 0.98 1.02
CA SER A 69 -12.56 1.10 0.48
C SER A 69 -12.52 1.94 -0.80
N PRO A 70 -12.92 1.39 -1.96
CA PRO A 70 -12.93 2.15 -3.20
C PRO A 70 -14.04 3.21 -3.21
N ILE A 71 -15.17 2.93 -2.53
CA ILE A 71 -16.24 3.91 -2.32
C ILE A 71 -15.68 5.12 -1.56
N LEU A 72 -14.93 4.88 -0.49
CA LEU A 72 -14.30 5.93 0.29
C LEU A 72 -13.27 6.71 -0.54
N TYR A 73 -12.45 6.01 -1.35
CA TYR A 73 -11.48 6.63 -2.25
C TYR A 73 -12.15 7.58 -3.25
N GLN A 74 -13.20 7.12 -3.94
CA GLN A 74 -13.95 7.95 -4.88
C GLN A 74 -14.71 9.09 -4.19
N GLN A 75 -15.24 8.86 -2.98
CA GLN A 75 -15.86 9.91 -2.18
C GLN A 75 -14.86 11.01 -1.82
N ILE A 76 -13.63 10.66 -1.44
CA ILE A 76 -12.55 11.60 -1.12
C ILE A 76 -12.16 12.37 -2.37
N ARG A 77 -11.88 11.68 -3.50
CA ARG A 77 -11.55 12.32 -4.79
C ARG A 77 -12.65 13.28 -5.25
N GLY A 78 -13.91 12.86 -5.12
CA GLY A 78 -15.09 13.63 -5.49
C GLY A 78 -15.24 14.96 -4.73
N ARG A 79 -14.52 15.17 -3.61
CA ARG A 79 -14.53 16.46 -2.90
C ARG A 79 -13.78 17.55 -3.66
N GLY A 80 -12.76 17.19 -4.43
CA GLY A 80 -11.93 18.14 -5.17
C GLY A 80 -12.52 18.56 -6.53
N THR A 81 -13.40 17.75 -7.11
CA THR A 81 -13.85 17.89 -8.52
C THR A 81 -14.79 19.07 -8.78
N ARG A 82 -15.39 19.66 -7.73
CA ARG A 82 -16.30 20.81 -7.89
C ARG A 82 -15.53 22.05 -8.35
N THR A 83 -16.01 22.69 -9.42
CA THR A 83 -15.46 23.96 -9.89
C THR A 83 -15.94 25.14 -9.03
N ALA A 84 -15.07 26.13 -8.86
CA ALA A 84 -15.38 27.35 -8.11
C ALA A 84 -14.98 28.58 -8.94
N PRO A 85 -15.90 29.11 -9.77
CA PRO A 85 -15.61 30.21 -10.70
C PRO A 85 -15.13 31.48 -10.02
N HIS A 86 -15.60 31.76 -8.80
CA HIS A 86 -15.27 32.97 -8.03
C HIS A 86 -13.81 33.01 -7.54
N ILE A 87 -13.15 31.85 -7.42
CA ILE A 87 -11.70 31.74 -7.15
C ILE A 87 -10.90 31.27 -8.38
N GLY A 88 -11.54 31.17 -9.55
CA GLY A 88 -10.89 30.68 -10.77
C GLY A 88 -10.46 29.21 -10.75
N LYS A 89 -11.02 28.39 -9.84
CA LYS A 89 -10.67 26.97 -9.72
C LYS A 89 -11.18 26.18 -10.93
N LYS A 90 -10.23 25.69 -11.73
CA LYS A 90 -10.46 24.80 -12.90
C LYS A 90 -9.93 23.39 -12.71
N ARG A 91 -8.92 23.24 -11.85
CA ARG A 91 -8.25 21.99 -11.49
C ARG A 91 -8.01 21.96 -9.98
N PHE A 92 -7.74 20.77 -9.46
CA PHE A 92 -7.30 20.54 -8.09
C PHE A 92 -6.17 19.51 -8.13
N VAL A 93 -5.35 19.48 -7.08
CA VAL A 93 -4.20 18.57 -6.99
C VAL A 93 -4.46 17.54 -5.90
N ILE A 94 -4.15 16.28 -6.18
CA ILE A 94 -4.13 15.21 -5.18
C ILE A 94 -2.68 14.88 -4.88
N TYR A 95 -2.31 14.92 -3.61
CA TYR A 95 -1.06 14.40 -3.08
C TYR A 95 -1.34 13.05 -2.45
N ASP A 96 -0.75 11.99 -2.98
CA ASP A 96 -0.97 10.62 -2.51
C ASP A 96 0.30 10.02 -1.94
N PHE A 97 0.40 10.01 -0.61
CA PHE A 97 1.59 9.52 0.10
C PHE A 97 1.64 8.00 0.21
N PHE A 98 0.51 7.32 0.00
CA PHE A 98 0.39 5.88 0.22
C PHE A 98 0.16 5.08 -1.06
N ARG A 99 0.30 5.72 -2.23
CA ARG A 99 0.09 5.10 -3.54
C ARG A 99 -1.27 4.42 -3.63
N ASN A 100 -2.29 5.05 -3.05
CA ASN A 100 -3.67 4.63 -3.17
C ASN A 100 -4.11 4.58 -4.65
N HIS A 101 -3.61 5.49 -5.48
CA HIS A 101 -3.87 5.47 -6.91
C HIS A 101 -3.34 4.19 -7.58
N GLU A 102 -2.14 3.69 -7.20
CA GLU A 102 -1.63 2.39 -7.67
C GLU A 102 -2.53 1.24 -7.20
N TYR A 103 -2.97 1.28 -5.94
CA TYR A 103 -3.89 0.27 -5.38
C TYR A 103 -5.23 0.21 -6.13
N PHE A 104 -5.76 1.35 -6.56
CA PHE A 104 -7.01 1.45 -7.33
C PHE A 104 -6.81 1.48 -8.86
N ASN A 105 -5.59 1.27 -9.36
CA ASN A 105 -5.24 1.37 -10.78
C ASN A 105 -5.69 2.69 -11.44
N ASP A 106 -5.62 3.79 -10.69
CA ASP A 106 -6.04 5.14 -11.09
C ASP A 106 -4.89 5.83 -11.87
N SER A 107 -4.51 5.24 -13.00
CA SER A 107 -3.48 5.75 -13.92
C SER A 107 -4.13 6.64 -14.99
N GLU A 108 -4.28 7.94 -14.69
CA GLU A 108 -4.62 9.09 -15.57
C GLU A 108 -5.67 8.95 -16.73
N THR A 109 -6.37 7.83 -16.91
CA THR A 109 -7.19 7.61 -18.12
C THR A 109 -8.59 7.04 -17.92
N ASP A 110 -8.98 6.60 -16.73
CA ASP A 110 -10.32 6.04 -16.54
C ASP A 110 -11.19 6.88 -15.60
N ILE A 111 -11.93 7.82 -16.21
CA ILE A 111 -13.17 8.31 -15.62
C ILE A 111 -14.14 7.12 -15.64
N PHE A 112 -14.27 6.46 -14.51
CA PHE A 112 -15.26 5.42 -14.28
C PHE A 112 -16.69 5.97 -14.48
N GLU A 113 -17.26 5.79 -15.69
CA GLU A 113 -18.69 5.92 -15.96
C GLU A 113 -19.35 4.57 -15.67
N GLY A 114 -19.87 4.40 -14.44
CA GLY A 114 -20.63 3.19 -14.08
C GLY A 114 -21.95 3.07 -14.86
N PRO A 115 -22.48 1.85 -15.08
CA PRO A 115 -23.74 1.66 -15.79
C PRO A 115 -24.91 2.00 -14.86
N GLY A 116 -25.56 3.13 -15.13
CA GLY A 116 -26.83 3.53 -14.51
C GLY A 116 -27.79 4.03 -15.57
N GLY A 117 -28.64 3.16 -16.10
CA GLY A 117 -29.74 3.53 -16.98
C GLY A 117 -31.01 3.85 -16.20
N ALA A 118 -31.57 5.05 -16.38
CA ALA A 118 -32.98 5.31 -16.74
C ALA A 118 -33.25 6.83 -16.78
N GLY A 119 -33.91 7.29 -17.85
CA GLY A 119 -33.91 8.68 -18.31
C GLY A 119 -34.72 9.70 -17.50
N ALA A 120 -34.30 10.97 -17.62
CA ALA A 120 -35.18 12.11 -17.86
C ALA A 120 -34.34 13.27 -18.41
N GLY A 121 -34.81 13.89 -19.48
CA GLY A 121 -34.07 14.89 -20.25
C GLY A 121 -33.65 16.12 -19.44
N GLY A 122 -32.38 16.49 -19.58
CA GLY A 122 -31.85 17.76 -19.14
C GLY A 122 -30.44 17.93 -19.70
N LYS A 123 -30.24 18.89 -20.62
CA LYS A 123 -28.91 19.25 -21.12
C LYS A 123 -27.98 19.57 -19.94
N GLN A 124 -27.00 18.70 -19.67
CA GLN A 124 -25.94 19.02 -18.72
C GLN A 124 -24.59 19.12 -19.44
N ARG A 125 -24.01 20.31 -19.29
CA ARG A 125 -22.73 20.73 -19.86
C ARG A 125 -21.61 19.82 -19.39
N ARG A 126 -20.88 19.25 -20.35
CA ARG A 126 -19.52 18.72 -20.14
C ARG A 126 -18.59 19.87 -19.73
N ALA A 127 -17.92 19.75 -18.59
CA ALA A 127 -16.67 20.46 -18.30
C ALA A 127 -15.99 19.87 -17.05
N GLY A 128 -14.75 19.41 -17.21
CA GLY A 128 -13.81 19.09 -16.12
C GLY A 128 -12.57 18.45 -16.71
N GLY A 129 -11.53 19.26 -16.95
CA GLY A 129 -10.26 18.82 -17.54
C GLY A 129 -9.46 17.87 -16.63
N PRO A 130 -8.34 17.34 -17.11
CA PRO A 130 -7.56 16.33 -16.40
C PRO A 130 -7.13 16.85 -15.03
N ALA A 131 -7.39 16.04 -13.99
CA ALA A 131 -6.81 16.26 -12.67
C ALA A 131 -5.31 16.04 -12.81
N GLU A 132 -4.50 17.05 -12.49
CA GLU A 132 -3.05 16.96 -12.55
C GLU A 132 -2.59 16.26 -11.26
N LEU A 133 -2.31 14.96 -11.37
CA LEU A 133 -1.76 14.17 -10.29
C LEU A 133 -0.29 14.58 -10.12
N VAL A 134 0.00 15.32 -9.05
CA VAL A 134 1.39 15.64 -8.72
C VAL A 134 1.89 14.54 -7.79
N GLU A 135 2.59 13.58 -8.38
CA GLU A 135 3.35 12.58 -7.63
C GLU A 135 4.55 13.28 -6.97
N LEU A 136 4.34 13.76 -5.76
CA LEU A 136 5.46 14.01 -4.87
C LEU A 136 5.88 12.65 -4.36
N GLY A 137 6.82 12.03 -5.09
CA GLY A 137 7.52 10.80 -4.72
C GLY A 137 8.33 11.01 -3.45
N ILE A 138 7.64 11.25 -2.35
CA ILE A 138 8.21 11.26 -1.02
C ILE A 138 8.35 9.77 -0.67
N GLN A 139 9.56 9.25 -0.87
CA GLN A 139 10.00 7.99 -0.28
C GLN A 139 10.15 8.16 1.25
N ASP A 140 9.07 8.47 1.97
CA ASP A 140 9.13 8.58 3.42
C ASP A 140 8.56 7.33 4.09
N ASP A 141 9.52 6.56 4.60
CA ASP A 141 9.59 5.54 5.67
C ASP A 141 8.52 5.48 6.80
N TRP A 142 7.30 6.02 6.67
CA TRP A 142 6.49 6.41 7.84
C TRP A 142 4.99 6.46 7.46
N LEU A 143 4.08 5.61 7.95
CA LEU A 143 3.45 5.73 9.27
C LEU A 143 2.51 4.52 9.55
N ASP A 144 2.72 3.91 10.72
CA ASP A 144 1.69 3.50 11.69
C ASP A 144 0.89 2.18 11.59
N SER A 145 1.37 1.16 10.86
CA SER A 145 0.93 -0.24 11.08
C SER A 145 2.06 -1.28 11.18
N LEU A 146 3.31 -0.84 11.25
CA LEU A 146 4.50 -1.69 11.03
C LEU A 146 5.61 -1.55 12.10
N THR A 147 5.39 -0.93 13.26
CA THR A 147 6.52 -0.41 14.05
C THR A 147 7.25 -1.46 14.90
N TYR A 148 6.62 -2.56 15.31
CA TYR A 148 7.21 -3.53 16.24
C TYR A 148 7.20 -4.96 15.72
N VAL A 149 8.23 -5.75 16.07
CA VAL A 149 8.25 -7.21 16.04
C VAL A 149 8.00 -7.70 17.46
N GLU A 150 7.08 -8.64 17.63
CA GLU A 150 6.91 -9.36 18.91
C GLU A 150 7.94 -10.49 18.96
N VAL A 151 8.81 -10.47 19.96
CA VAL A 151 9.91 -11.42 20.16
C VAL A 151 9.82 -12.08 21.52
N GLY A 152 10.34 -13.31 21.62
CA GLY A 152 10.38 -14.06 22.88
C GLY A 152 9.05 -14.64 23.36
N PRO A 153 9.09 -15.49 24.41
CA PRO A 153 7.93 -16.23 24.91
C PRO A 153 6.88 -15.35 25.63
N THR A 154 7.27 -14.13 26.01
CA THR A 154 6.44 -13.13 26.69
C THR A 154 5.87 -12.07 25.75
N GLY A 155 6.21 -12.10 24.45
CA GLY A 155 5.73 -11.15 23.45
C GLY A 155 6.35 -9.76 23.57
N GLU A 156 7.65 -9.68 23.82
CA GLU A 156 8.38 -8.41 23.92
C GLU A 156 8.31 -7.65 22.59
N ARG A 157 8.05 -6.34 22.64
CA ARG A 157 7.89 -5.52 21.42
C ARG A 157 9.18 -4.76 21.14
N VAL A 158 9.85 -5.12 20.06
CA VAL A 158 11.08 -4.45 19.60
C VAL A 158 10.79 -3.69 18.31
N ASP A 159 11.27 -2.45 18.22
CA ASP A 159 11.11 -1.64 17.01
C ASP A 159 11.77 -2.33 15.81
N LYS A 160 11.09 -2.40 14.64
CA LYS A 160 11.60 -3.12 13.46
C LYS A 160 12.92 -2.58 12.96
N LYS A 161 13.12 -1.26 12.98
CA LYS A 161 14.35 -0.63 12.51
C LYS A 161 15.49 -0.97 13.45
N VAL A 162 15.24 -0.88 14.76
CA VAL A 162 16.21 -1.30 15.79
C VAL A 162 16.56 -2.79 15.65
N TYR A 163 15.55 -3.64 15.43
CA TYR A 163 15.73 -5.07 15.24
C TYR A 163 16.59 -5.40 14.00
N VAL A 164 16.31 -4.75 12.87
CA VAL A 164 17.09 -4.90 11.63
C VAL A 164 18.53 -4.42 11.81
N THR A 165 18.73 -3.25 12.44
CA THR A 165 20.10 -2.75 12.73
C THR A 165 20.87 -3.71 13.62
N ASN A 166 20.24 -4.21 14.70
CA ASN A 166 20.88 -5.18 15.60
C ASN A 166 21.23 -6.48 14.87
N TRP A 167 20.36 -6.95 13.97
CA TRP A 167 20.61 -8.11 13.12
C TRP A 167 21.82 -7.88 12.22
N GLU A 168 21.84 -6.78 11.47
CA GLU A 168 22.91 -6.45 10.54
C GLU A 168 24.26 -6.31 11.25
N ASP A 169 24.29 -5.60 12.39
CA ASP A 169 25.49 -5.45 13.21
C ASP A 169 25.99 -6.80 13.75
N THR A 170 25.07 -7.65 14.22
CA THR A 170 25.42 -8.99 14.72
C THR A 170 26.03 -9.85 13.62
N ILE A 171 25.43 -9.86 12.43
CA ILE A 171 25.93 -10.63 11.28
C ILE A 171 27.27 -10.08 10.77
N GLN A 172 27.45 -8.76 10.70
CA GLN A 172 28.71 -8.15 10.29
C GLN A 172 29.85 -8.42 11.28
N GLN A 173 29.56 -8.43 12.58
CA GLN A 173 30.54 -8.81 13.61
C GLN A 173 30.86 -10.29 13.53
N ALA A 174 29.83 -11.14 13.45
CA ALA A 174 29.99 -12.58 13.39
C ALA A 174 30.70 -13.03 12.09
N ALA A 175 30.62 -12.27 10.99
CA ALA A 175 31.39 -12.52 9.78
C ALA A 175 32.92 -12.49 9.96
N LYS A 176 33.43 -11.91 11.05
CA LYS A 176 34.86 -11.89 11.38
C LYS A 176 35.33 -13.16 12.07
N ASP A 177 34.48 -13.74 12.91
CA ASP A 177 34.84 -14.81 13.85
C ASP A 177 34.18 -16.16 13.50
N ASP A 178 33.06 -16.16 12.77
CA ASP A 178 32.25 -17.34 12.52
C ASP A 178 32.59 -18.02 11.18
N PRO A 179 32.99 -19.31 11.19
CA PRO A 179 33.34 -20.04 9.98
C PRO A 179 32.15 -20.29 9.04
N ILE A 180 30.92 -20.40 9.55
CA ILE A 180 29.71 -20.64 8.77
C ILE A 180 29.31 -19.36 8.02
N ILE A 181 29.30 -18.22 8.72
CA ILE A 181 28.99 -16.93 8.07
C ILE A 181 30.07 -16.56 7.05
N LYS A 182 31.33 -16.92 7.31
CA LYS A 182 32.41 -16.75 6.34
C LYS A 182 32.20 -17.60 5.08
N LYS A 183 31.74 -18.84 5.20
CA LYS A 183 31.34 -19.66 4.04
C LYS A 183 30.22 -19.01 3.22
N VAL A 184 29.19 -18.46 3.88
CA VAL A 184 28.12 -17.71 3.21
C VAL A 184 28.68 -16.49 2.48
N LYS A 185 29.62 -15.79 3.12
CA LYS A 185 30.28 -14.61 2.54
C LYS A 185 31.09 -14.95 1.28
N ASP A 186 31.77 -16.09 1.31
CA ASP A 186 32.60 -16.59 0.20
C ASP A 186 31.78 -17.30 -0.89
N GLY A 187 30.44 -17.33 -0.77
CA GLY A 187 29.54 -17.93 -1.75
C GLY A 187 29.56 -19.46 -1.78
N GLN A 188 30.04 -20.11 -0.71
CA GLN A 188 30.07 -21.56 -0.62
C GLN A 188 28.69 -22.12 -0.22
N PRO A 189 28.26 -23.26 -0.79
CA PRO A 189 27.02 -23.92 -0.37
C PRO A 189 27.17 -24.44 1.06
N LEU A 190 26.16 -24.22 1.88
CA LEU A 190 26.03 -24.78 3.22
C LEU A 190 25.35 -26.14 3.16
N THR A 191 25.67 -27.03 4.10
CA THR A 191 24.88 -28.26 4.31
C THR A 191 23.67 -27.97 5.19
N GLU A 192 22.61 -28.78 5.10
CA GLU A 192 21.42 -28.65 5.96
C GLU A 192 21.77 -28.63 7.47
N GLU A 193 22.80 -29.37 7.88
CA GLU A 193 23.29 -29.37 9.25
C GLU A 193 23.93 -28.02 9.65
N GLU A 194 24.69 -27.40 8.74
CA GLU A 194 25.31 -26.09 8.95
C GLU A 194 24.25 -24.97 8.98
N GLU A 195 23.21 -25.07 8.14
CA GLU A 195 22.08 -24.14 8.12
C GLU A 195 21.28 -24.20 9.43
N ARG A 196 20.98 -25.42 9.91
CA ARG A 196 20.30 -25.62 11.19
C ARG A 196 21.13 -25.09 12.36
N ALA A 197 22.42 -25.40 12.38
CA ALA A 197 23.34 -24.92 13.41
C ALA A 197 23.44 -23.39 13.42
N LEU A 198 23.43 -22.75 12.23
CA LEU A 198 23.42 -21.29 12.12
C LEU A 198 22.12 -20.69 12.66
N GLY A 199 20.97 -21.25 12.29
CA GLY A 199 19.67 -20.80 12.79
C GLY A 199 19.54 -20.90 14.30
N GLU A 200 19.93 -22.03 14.90
CA GLU A 200 19.94 -22.22 16.36
C GLU A 200 20.92 -21.27 17.06
N LYS A 201 22.09 -21.04 16.46
CA LYS A 201 23.11 -20.16 17.03
C LYS A 201 22.71 -18.69 17.01
N LEU A 202 21.97 -18.25 15.98
CA LEU A 202 21.49 -16.87 15.82
C LEU A 202 20.22 -16.60 16.64
N ASN A 203 19.36 -17.60 16.81
CA ASN A 203 18.14 -17.51 17.62
C ASN A 203 18.44 -17.58 19.13
N ARG A 204 19.26 -16.65 19.65
CA ARG A 204 19.56 -16.54 21.08
C ARG A 204 18.49 -15.73 21.81
N PRO A 205 18.26 -15.98 23.12
CA PRO A 205 17.28 -15.25 23.91
C PRO A 205 17.53 -13.73 23.98
N GLU A 206 18.76 -13.28 23.69
CA GLU A 206 19.07 -11.85 23.69
C GLU A 206 18.37 -11.09 22.56
N ASN A 207 18.17 -11.71 21.39
CA ASN A 207 17.69 -11.03 20.18
C ASN A 207 16.61 -11.80 19.40
N TYR A 208 16.40 -13.10 19.67
CA TYR A 208 15.41 -13.95 19.01
C TYR A 208 15.43 -13.87 17.47
N PHE A 209 16.63 -13.89 16.87
CA PHE A 209 16.80 -13.92 15.41
C PHE A 209 16.39 -15.26 14.81
N ASN A 210 15.08 -15.47 14.70
CA ASN A 210 14.48 -16.56 13.95
C ASN A 210 13.88 -16.04 12.63
N GLU A 211 13.60 -16.97 11.72
CA GLU A 211 13.05 -16.63 10.41
C GLU A 211 11.71 -15.89 10.51
N GLU A 212 10.84 -16.26 11.44
CA GLU A 212 9.52 -15.64 11.59
C GLU A 212 9.64 -14.15 11.94
N ASN A 213 10.49 -13.84 12.91
CA ASN A 213 10.77 -12.48 13.35
C ASN A 213 11.50 -11.67 12.27
N LEU A 214 12.45 -12.28 11.55
CA LEU A 214 13.15 -11.62 10.44
C LEU A 214 12.22 -11.33 9.26
N ARG A 215 11.34 -12.27 8.91
CA ARG A 215 10.28 -12.02 7.92
C ARG A 215 9.37 -10.90 8.39
N ALA A 216 8.96 -10.88 9.65
CA ALA A 216 8.14 -9.81 10.21
C ALA A 216 8.86 -8.44 10.21
N ALA A 217 10.18 -8.42 10.46
CA ALA A 217 11.03 -7.24 10.47
C ALA A 217 11.20 -6.66 9.05
N TYR A 218 11.57 -7.47 8.08
CA TYR A 218 11.83 -7.08 6.68
C TYR A 218 10.56 -7.06 5.82
N ARG A 219 9.48 -6.41 6.29
CA ARG A 219 8.22 -6.23 5.53
C ARG A 219 7.65 -7.52 4.91
N ARG A 220 7.72 -8.65 5.62
CA ARG A 220 7.31 -9.98 5.13
C ARG A 220 8.12 -10.47 3.95
N ALA A 221 9.42 -10.19 3.91
CA ALA A 221 10.34 -10.84 2.97
C ALA A 221 10.14 -12.36 3.00
N SER A 222 10.22 -13.00 1.84
CA SER A 222 10.00 -14.45 1.66
C SER A 222 11.25 -15.28 1.96
N GLY A 223 12.34 -14.65 2.39
CA GLY A 223 13.63 -15.32 2.50
C GLY A 223 13.77 -16.33 3.63
N ASN A 224 14.76 -17.19 3.47
CA ASN A 224 15.29 -18.08 4.52
C ASN A 224 16.38 -17.37 5.33
N ILE A 225 16.80 -17.96 6.44
CA ILE A 225 17.84 -17.37 7.31
C ILE A 225 19.13 -17.01 6.54
N ILE A 226 19.49 -17.77 5.51
CA ILE A 226 20.71 -17.58 4.72
C ILE A 226 20.59 -16.35 3.81
N GLU A 227 19.45 -16.15 3.20
CA GLU A 227 19.15 -14.97 2.38
C GLU A 227 19.16 -13.71 3.25
N PHE A 228 18.62 -13.78 4.47
CA PHE A 228 18.74 -12.68 5.44
C PHE A 228 20.21 -12.41 5.83
N VAL A 229 21.03 -13.45 5.98
CA VAL A 229 22.47 -13.31 6.27
C VAL A 229 23.20 -12.70 5.08
N ARG A 230 22.96 -13.19 3.85
CA ARG A 230 23.55 -12.63 2.62
C ARG A 230 23.18 -11.17 2.44
N HIS A 231 21.95 -10.81 2.78
CA HIS A 231 21.50 -9.43 2.76
C HIS A 231 22.20 -8.54 3.77
N ALA A 232 22.31 -8.99 5.02
CA ALA A 232 23.05 -8.27 6.06
C ALA A 232 24.55 -8.11 5.73
N LEU A 233 25.11 -9.03 4.94
CA LEU A 233 26.48 -8.95 4.41
C LEU A 233 26.60 -8.08 3.14
N GLY A 234 25.49 -7.55 2.61
CA GLY A 234 25.47 -6.73 1.40
C GLY A 234 25.67 -7.51 0.10
N LEU A 235 25.53 -8.84 0.12
CA LEU A 235 25.74 -9.70 -1.05
C LEU A 235 24.48 -9.81 -1.93
N GLU A 236 23.31 -9.66 -1.33
CA GLU A 236 22.03 -9.83 -2.02
C GLU A 236 21.00 -8.82 -1.51
N LYS A 237 20.09 -8.37 -2.37
CA LYS A 237 18.94 -7.56 -1.94
C LYS A 237 17.81 -8.50 -1.58
N LEU A 238 17.30 -8.43 -0.35
CA LEU A 238 16.05 -9.11 0.01
C LEU A 238 14.94 -8.53 -0.84
N LYS A 239 14.32 -9.39 -1.62
CA LYS A 239 13.09 -9.05 -2.32
C LYS A 239 11.95 -9.08 -1.30
N SER A 240 11.12 -8.04 -1.34
CA SER A 240 9.85 -8.10 -0.64
C SER A 240 8.97 -9.19 -1.26
N LYS A 241 8.02 -9.72 -0.48
CA LYS A 241 7.06 -10.70 -1.01
C LYS A 241 6.30 -10.15 -2.23
N ASP A 242 6.02 -8.84 -2.24
CA ASP A 242 5.33 -8.16 -3.34
C ASP A 242 6.20 -8.10 -4.62
N GLU A 243 7.51 -7.89 -4.47
CA GLU A 243 8.47 -7.92 -5.57
C GLU A 243 8.64 -9.34 -6.12
N GLU A 244 8.81 -10.36 -5.27
CA GLU A 244 8.93 -11.75 -5.72
C GLU A 244 7.67 -12.20 -6.46
N ILE A 245 6.48 -11.88 -5.93
CA ILE A 245 5.21 -12.19 -6.58
C ILE A 245 5.08 -11.45 -7.91
N THR A 246 5.55 -10.20 -8.00
CA THR A 246 5.48 -9.43 -9.26
C THR A 246 6.43 -9.98 -10.33
N GLU A 247 7.64 -10.40 -9.96
CA GLU A 247 8.55 -11.06 -10.89
C GLU A 247 8.03 -12.42 -11.36
N ASN A 248 7.55 -13.25 -10.41
CA ASN A 248 6.94 -14.54 -10.71
C ASN A 248 5.71 -14.36 -11.60
N PHE A 249 4.92 -13.31 -11.37
CA PHE A 249 3.77 -12.96 -12.20
C PHE A 249 4.18 -12.63 -13.63
N HIS A 250 5.23 -11.83 -13.84
CA HIS A 250 5.72 -11.53 -15.18
C HIS A 250 6.22 -12.78 -15.90
N ALA A 251 6.98 -13.64 -15.22
CA ALA A 251 7.42 -14.91 -15.78
C ALA A 251 6.24 -15.83 -16.14
N TRP A 252 5.24 -15.87 -15.27
CA TRP A 252 4.01 -16.62 -15.47
C TRP A 252 3.19 -16.09 -16.65
N LEU A 253 3.03 -14.78 -16.81
CA LEU A 253 2.34 -14.17 -17.96
C LEU A 253 3.00 -14.54 -19.29
N VAL A 254 4.34 -14.51 -19.33
CA VAL A 254 5.12 -14.92 -20.51
C VAL A 254 4.86 -16.39 -20.85
N SER A 255 4.76 -17.26 -19.83
CA SER A 255 4.49 -18.69 -20.04
C SER A 255 3.08 -18.99 -20.60
N LYS A 256 2.11 -18.11 -20.34
CA LYS A 256 0.70 -18.31 -20.68
C LYS A 256 0.29 -17.71 -22.04
N ASN A 257 1.18 -16.96 -22.70
CA ASN A 257 0.91 -16.30 -23.99
C ASN A 257 -0.39 -15.47 -24.00
N VAL A 258 -0.67 -14.76 -22.91
CA VAL A 258 -1.90 -13.97 -22.76
C VAL A 258 -1.87 -12.69 -23.59
N THR A 259 -3.05 -12.18 -23.96
CA THR A 259 -3.18 -10.87 -24.63
C THR A 259 -2.91 -9.71 -23.67
N PRO A 260 -2.62 -8.48 -24.17
CA PRO A 260 -2.45 -7.32 -23.30
C PRO A 260 -3.65 -7.03 -22.39
N GLU A 261 -4.87 -7.24 -22.90
CA GLU A 261 -6.14 -7.06 -22.16
C GLU A 261 -6.27 -8.11 -21.04
N GLN A 262 -5.94 -9.38 -21.35
CA GLN A 262 -5.88 -10.46 -20.36
C GLN A 262 -4.80 -10.20 -19.30
N ALA A 263 -3.63 -9.68 -19.68
CA ALA A 263 -2.56 -9.36 -18.73
C ALA A 263 -2.95 -8.23 -17.77
N GLN A 264 -3.64 -7.18 -18.26
CA GLN A 264 -4.17 -6.11 -17.42
C GLN A 264 -5.21 -6.64 -16.42
N TYR A 265 -6.12 -7.49 -16.87
CA TYR A 265 -7.09 -8.13 -16.00
C TYR A 265 -6.41 -8.98 -14.91
N LEU A 266 -5.44 -9.81 -15.28
CA LEU A 266 -4.71 -10.66 -14.34
C LEU A 266 -3.86 -9.83 -13.36
N ALA A 267 -3.42 -8.63 -13.74
CA ALA A 267 -2.72 -7.72 -12.84
C ALA A 267 -3.66 -7.18 -11.73
N LEU A 268 -4.93 -6.92 -12.04
CA LEU A 268 -5.95 -6.56 -11.04
C LEU A 268 -6.14 -7.70 -10.02
N LEU A 269 -6.21 -8.94 -10.50
CA LEU A 269 -6.31 -10.11 -9.63
C LEU A 269 -5.06 -10.32 -8.78
N LYS A 270 -3.86 -10.14 -9.36
CA LYS A 270 -2.59 -10.16 -8.61
C LYS A 270 -2.63 -9.17 -7.45
N ASN A 271 -3.09 -7.95 -7.68
CA ASN A 271 -3.15 -6.92 -6.63
C ASN A 271 -4.13 -7.31 -5.51
N ARG A 272 -5.26 -7.95 -5.84
CA ARG A 272 -6.16 -8.53 -4.84
C ARG A 272 -5.44 -9.62 -4.05
N GLY A 273 -4.80 -10.57 -4.73
CA GLY A 273 -4.07 -11.67 -4.10
C GLY A 273 -2.89 -11.22 -3.23
N LEU A 274 -2.24 -10.09 -3.54
CA LEU A 274 -1.23 -9.49 -2.67
C LEU A 274 -1.82 -9.00 -1.35
N ALA A 275 -3.04 -8.46 -1.38
CA ALA A 275 -3.72 -7.96 -0.19
C ALA A 275 -4.30 -9.08 0.69
N THR A 276 -4.92 -10.09 0.09
CA THR A 276 -5.62 -11.20 0.78
C THR A 276 -4.75 -12.45 0.97
N GLY A 277 -3.63 -12.55 0.25
CA GLY A 277 -2.73 -13.70 0.24
C GLY A 277 -3.10 -14.79 -0.77
N LYS A 278 -4.30 -14.74 -1.37
CA LYS A 278 -4.80 -15.62 -2.45
C LYS A 278 -5.97 -14.93 -3.15
N VAL A 279 -6.27 -15.31 -4.39
CA VAL A 279 -7.43 -14.79 -5.14
C VAL A 279 -8.56 -15.81 -5.06
N GLU A 280 -9.72 -15.43 -4.54
CA GLU A 280 -10.93 -16.26 -4.59
C GLU A 280 -11.89 -15.73 -5.68
N LEU A 281 -12.75 -16.59 -6.21
CA LEU A 281 -13.73 -16.14 -7.23
C LEU A 281 -14.75 -15.19 -6.62
N GLU A 282 -15.04 -15.38 -5.34
CA GLU A 282 -15.85 -14.50 -4.52
C GLU A 282 -15.28 -13.08 -4.46
N ASP A 283 -13.95 -12.92 -4.55
CA ASP A 283 -13.31 -11.60 -4.54
C ASP A 283 -13.71 -10.74 -5.74
N LEU A 284 -14.11 -11.35 -6.86
CA LEU A 284 -14.58 -10.63 -8.05
C LEU A 284 -15.87 -9.83 -7.79
N PHE A 285 -16.65 -10.27 -6.80
CA PHE A 285 -17.89 -9.63 -6.37
C PHE A 285 -17.68 -8.66 -5.19
N GLU A 286 -16.46 -8.56 -4.68
CA GLU A 286 -16.09 -7.65 -3.61
C GLU A 286 -15.37 -6.39 -4.15
N PRO A 287 -15.56 -5.21 -3.53
CA PRO A 287 -14.82 -4.02 -3.92
C PRO A 287 -13.29 -4.21 -3.72
N PRO A 288 -12.42 -3.67 -4.61
CA PRO A 288 -12.70 -2.86 -5.81
C PRO A 288 -13.13 -3.62 -7.06
N LEU A 289 -12.98 -4.94 -7.10
CA LEU A 289 -13.16 -5.73 -8.33
C LEU A 289 -14.60 -5.70 -8.83
N SER A 290 -15.58 -5.69 -7.93
CA SER A 290 -16.99 -5.55 -8.32
C SER A 290 -17.33 -4.19 -8.91
N ILE A 291 -16.62 -3.14 -8.53
CA ILE A 291 -16.80 -1.81 -9.14
C ILE A 291 -16.25 -1.84 -10.55
N LEU A 292 -15.11 -2.47 -10.78
CA LEU A 292 -14.51 -2.62 -12.11
C LEU A 292 -15.20 -3.67 -12.99
N ASN A 293 -16.35 -4.20 -12.55
CA ASN A 293 -17.07 -5.29 -13.20
C ASN A 293 -16.18 -6.50 -13.55
N ALA A 294 -15.22 -6.82 -12.67
CA ALA A 294 -14.18 -7.79 -12.94
C ALA A 294 -14.72 -9.20 -13.24
N ALA A 295 -15.86 -9.58 -12.64
CA ALA A 295 -16.50 -10.86 -12.92
C ALA A 295 -16.88 -11.01 -14.41
N ASP A 296 -17.62 -10.04 -14.96
CA ASP A 296 -18.06 -10.07 -16.35
C ASP A 296 -16.88 -9.93 -17.32
N VAL A 297 -15.94 -9.02 -17.02
CA VAL A 297 -14.71 -8.85 -17.82
C VAL A 297 -13.88 -10.13 -17.85
N GLY A 298 -13.76 -10.82 -16.71
CA GLY A 298 -13.07 -12.11 -16.63
C GLY A 298 -13.76 -13.19 -17.46
N ILE A 299 -15.09 -13.24 -17.44
CA ILE A 299 -15.88 -14.20 -18.24
C ILE A 299 -15.76 -13.89 -19.74
N GLU A 300 -15.75 -12.62 -20.15
CA GLU A 300 -15.55 -12.25 -21.56
C GLU A 300 -14.15 -12.61 -22.06
N LEU A 301 -13.12 -12.43 -21.23
CA LEU A 301 -11.71 -12.63 -21.61
C LEU A 301 -11.27 -14.11 -21.59
N PHE A 302 -11.83 -14.92 -20.68
CA PHE A 302 -11.37 -16.30 -20.44
C PHE A 302 -12.50 -17.34 -20.53
N GLY A 303 -13.76 -16.93 -20.56
CA GLY A 303 -14.92 -17.81 -20.35
C GLY A 303 -15.08 -18.20 -18.87
N GLU A 304 -16.26 -18.72 -18.49
CA GLU A 304 -16.52 -19.12 -17.09
C GLU A 304 -15.53 -20.18 -16.60
N GLN A 305 -15.28 -21.23 -17.39
CA GLN A 305 -14.35 -22.30 -17.00
C GLN A 305 -12.89 -21.85 -17.05
N GLY A 306 -12.51 -21.08 -18.08
CA GLY A 306 -11.13 -20.59 -18.20
C GLY A 306 -10.76 -19.58 -17.12
N LEU A 307 -11.72 -18.77 -16.64
CA LEU A 307 -11.51 -17.89 -15.51
C LEU A 307 -11.23 -18.67 -14.22
N GLN A 308 -11.95 -19.76 -13.97
CA GLN A 308 -11.70 -20.60 -12.80
C GLN A 308 -10.32 -21.26 -12.87
N GLU A 309 -9.95 -21.80 -14.04
CA GLU A 309 -8.65 -22.43 -14.26
C GLU A 309 -7.49 -21.45 -14.11
N ILE A 310 -7.61 -20.24 -14.67
CA ILE A 310 -6.54 -19.24 -14.62
C ILE A 310 -6.34 -18.69 -13.20
N VAL A 311 -7.42 -18.53 -12.43
CA VAL A 311 -7.35 -18.11 -11.02
C VAL A 311 -6.72 -19.21 -10.16
N ALA A 312 -7.10 -20.47 -10.37
CA ALA A 312 -6.50 -21.60 -9.65
C ALA A 312 -4.99 -21.73 -9.95
N ASP A 313 -4.62 -21.63 -11.22
CA ASP A 313 -3.24 -21.70 -11.69
C ASP A 313 -2.40 -20.50 -11.20
N MET A 314 -2.99 -19.30 -11.17
CA MET A 314 -2.37 -18.11 -10.56
C MET A 314 -2.09 -18.33 -9.06
N ASN A 315 -3.07 -18.85 -8.32
CA ASN A 315 -2.89 -19.15 -6.89
C ASN A 315 -1.79 -20.17 -6.65
N GLN A 316 -1.74 -21.23 -7.47
CA GLN A 316 -0.70 -22.24 -7.36
C GLN A 316 0.69 -21.70 -7.71
N SER A 317 0.78 -20.84 -8.73
CA SER A 317 2.05 -20.34 -9.24
C SER A 317 2.64 -19.18 -8.44
N LEU A 318 1.78 -18.32 -7.88
CA LEU A 318 2.20 -17.05 -7.27
C LEU A 318 2.03 -17.00 -5.75
N PHE A 319 0.99 -17.66 -5.24
CA PHE A 319 0.56 -17.50 -3.85
C PHE A 319 0.74 -18.76 -3.00
N ALA A 320 1.01 -19.91 -3.62
CA ALA A 320 1.33 -21.12 -2.90
C ALA A 320 2.60 -20.94 -2.06
N ARG A 321 2.52 -21.33 -0.77
CA ARG A 321 3.73 -21.46 0.05
C ARG A 321 4.63 -22.51 -0.61
N LYS A 322 5.81 -22.11 -1.08
CA LYS A 322 6.91 -23.06 -1.30
C LYS A 322 7.15 -23.74 0.05
N VAL A 323 6.79 -25.01 0.13
CA VAL A 323 7.20 -25.86 1.25
C VAL A 323 8.69 -26.13 0.98
N GLY A 324 9.53 -25.26 1.52
CA GLY A 324 10.96 -25.50 1.72
C GLY A 324 11.14 -26.07 3.10
#